data_AF-A0A383B8G4-F1
#
_entry.id   AF-A0A383B8G4-F1
#
_cell.length_a   1.000
_cell.length_b   1.000
_cell.length_c   1.000
_cell.angle_alpha   90.00
_cell.angle_beta   90.00
_cell.angle_gamma   90.00
#
_symmetry.space_group_name_H-M   'P 1'
#
loop_
_entity.id
_entity.type
_entity.pdbx_description
1 polymer ?
#
loop_
_entity_poly.entity_id
_entity_poly.type
_entity_poly.pdbx_seq_one_letter_code
_entity_poly.pdbx_strand_id
1 'polypeptide(L)'
;MTRHSLDVDTCHYHPFRPYMVGGCFRHSMDHFGDEACASHTFIDNWADYYYLSGDLRALQVLREAGDFFLRYRWSEDPRYSFSLRSIGNTLRGLLYLYELTGEDRFLQRAEEVYEAIARGQNEDGSWHKRFHISTEDKLPDQAPYGMATEGTTLAVEMQTAAPFSDEEYTALGGTFTKLRRVLPYSEQKGYQTHYLMVGLEKLHRLTGRDEVAEVYVRAVDWFCGGKG
;
A
#
# COMPACT_ATOMS: atom_id res chain seq x y z
N MET A 1 -18.56 -8.92 5.82
CA MET A 1 -17.33 -8.15 5.56
C MET A 1 -17.02 -8.05 4.06
N THR A 2 -16.77 -9.12 3.30
CA THR A 2 -16.41 -9.01 1.87
C THR A 2 -17.41 -8.23 1.01
N ARG A 3 -18.72 -8.50 1.11
CA ARG A 3 -19.75 -7.73 0.39
C ARG A 3 -19.74 -6.23 0.72
N HIS A 4 -19.46 -5.88 1.98
CA HIS A 4 -19.32 -4.47 2.38
C HIS A 4 -18.14 -3.83 1.62
N SER A 5 -16.99 -4.49 1.57
CA SER A 5 -15.85 -3.92 0.83
C SER A 5 -16.06 -3.88 -0.68
N LEU A 6 -16.74 -4.89 -1.23
CA LEU A 6 -17.08 -4.94 -2.65
C LEU A 6 -18.05 -3.83 -3.08
N ASP A 7 -19.08 -3.52 -2.28
CA ASP A 7 -20.18 -2.65 -2.72
C ASP A 7 -20.19 -1.26 -2.04
N VAL A 8 -19.59 -1.13 -0.86
CA VAL A 8 -19.61 0.11 -0.04
C VAL A 8 -18.23 0.76 0.00
N ASP A 9 -17.17 0.01 0.31
CA ASP A 9 -15.84 0.62 0.39
C ASP A 9 -15.29 0.95 -1.00
N THR A 10 -15.72 0.26 -2.05
CA THR A 10 -15.15 0.42 -3.40
C THR A 10 -15.78 1.60 -4.14
N CYS A 11 -14.94 2.46 -4.70
CA CYS A 11 -15.37 3.48 -5.64
C CYS A 11 -15.82 2.84 -6.96
N HIS A 12 -17.12 2.69 -7.19
CA HIS A 12 -17.64 2.20 -8.49
C HIS A 12 -17.78 3.28 -9.55
N TYR A 13 -17.85 4.54 -9.13
CA TYR A 13 -18.04 5.66 -10.04
C TYR A 13 -17.55 6.96 -9.41
N HIS A 14 -16.84 7.77 -10.19
CA HIS A 14 -16.49 9.14 -9.80
C HIS A 14 -16.45 10.05 -11.05
N PRO A 15 -17.32 11.08 -11.14
CA PRO A 15 -17.45 11.88 -12.36
C PRO A 15 -16.24 12.77 -12.63
N PHE A 16 -15.65 13.34 -11.58
CA PHE A 16 -14.50 14.27 -11.70
C PHE A 16 -13.14 13.58 -11.61
N ARG A 17 -13.06 12.38 -11.02
CA ARG A 17 -11.82 11.64 -10.74
C ARG A 17 -11.96 10.16 -11.12
N PRO A 18 -12.16 9.82 -12.41
CA PRO A 18 -12.40 8.43 -12.83
C PRO A 18 -11.25 7.46 -12.53
N TYR A 19 -10.05 7.97 -12.22
CA TYR A 19 -8.91 7.17 -11.80
C TYR A 19 -9.08 6.51 -10.43
N MET A 20 -10.01 6.99 -9.60
CA MET A 20 -10.32 6.41 -8.29
C MET A 20 -11.16 5.12 -8.39
N VAL A 21 -11.82 4.90 -9.53
CA VAL A 21 -12.72 3.75 -9.71
C VAL A 21 -11.96 2.43 -9.53
N GLY A 22 -12.51 1.54 -8.71
CA GLY A 22 -11.93 0.25 -8.33
C GLY A 22 -11.07 0.28 -7.05
N GLY A 23 -10.70 1.46 -6.55
CA GLY A 23 -10.01 1.58 -5.28
C GLY A 23 -10.98 1.60 -4.10
N CYS A 24 -10.52 1.16 -2.92
CA CYS A 24 -11.29 1.28 -1.68
C CYS A 24 -11.05 2.63 -1.01
N PHE A 25 -12.13 3.24 -0.54
CA PHE A 25 -12.08 4.38 0.36
C PHE A 25 -11.57 3.95 1.72
N ARG A 26 -10.58 4.69 2.21
CA ARG A 26 -10.10 4.55 3.58
C ARG A 26 -11.15 5.08 4.54
N HIS A 27 -11.36 4.37 5.66
CA HIS A 27 -11.96 4.76 6.95
C HIS A 27 -12.52 6.20 7.04
N SER A 28 -13.42 6.56 6.14
CA SER A 28 -13.96 7.90 6.00
C SER A 28 -15.38 7.85 6.48
N MET A 29 -15.83 8.95 7.08
CA MET A 29 -17.25 9.14 7.35
C MET A 29 -18.00 8.89 6.03
N ASP A 30 -18.95 7.97 6.08
CA ASP A 30 -19.81 7.56 4.97
C ASP A 30 -19.13 6.86 3.77
N HIS A 31 -17.85 6.46 3.87
CA HIS A 31 -17.14 5.69 2.82
C HIS A 31 -17.03 6.38 1.44
N PHE A 32 -17.10 7.71 1.38
CA PHE A 32 -16.82 8.48 0.14
C PHE A 32 -16.12 9.83 0.39
N GLY A 33 -15.85 10.17 1.66
CA GLY A 33 -15.33 11.48 2.06
C GLY A 33 -13.81 11.66 1.89
N ASP A 34 -13.11 10.66 1.35
CA ASP A 34 -11.66 10.65 1.18
C ASP A 34 -11.27 10.06 -0.18
N GLU A 35 -9.98 10.03 -0.50
CA GLU A 35 -9.49 9.41 -1.73
C GLU A 35 -9.42 7.88 -1.61
N ALA A 36 -9.79 7.19 -2.68
CA ALA A 36 -9.57 5.76 -2.80
C ALA A 36 -8.06 5.46 -2.88
N CYS A 37 -7.57 4.49 -2.11
CA CYS A 37 -6.14 4.24 -1.96
C CYS A 37 -5.77 2.76 -1.99
N ALA A 38 -4.67 2.42 -2.70
CA ALA A 38 -4.19 1.04 -2.80
C ALA A 38 -3.83 0.42 -1.44
N SER A 39 -3.46 1.25 -0.47
CA SER A 39 -3.22 0.85 0.91
C SER A 39 -4.45 0.21 1.58
N HIS A 40 -5.67 0.53 1.13
CA HIS A 40 -6.93 -0.02 1.67
C HIS A 40 -7.70 -0.90 0.68
N THR A 41 -7.22 -1.04 -0.56
CA THR A 41 -7.76 -1.99 -1.54
C THR A 41 -7.16 -3.39 -1.32
N PHE A 42 -7.80 -4.20 -0.49
CA PHE A 42 -7.43 -5.61 -0.27
C PHE A 42 -8.40 -6.52 -1.04
N ILE A 43 -7.88 -7.21 -2.06
CA ILE A 43 -8.73 -7.99 -2.97
C ILE A 43 -8.58 -9.50 -2.79
N ASP A 44 -7.64 -9.95 -1.96
CA ASP A 44 -7.40 -11.37 -1.67
C ASP A 44 -8.66 -12.07 -1.15
N ASN A 45 -9.34 -11.50 -0.16
CA ASN A 45 -10.60 -12.04 0.35
C ASN A 45 -11.77 -11.90 -0.63
N TRP A 46 -11.69 -11.00 -1.62
CA TRP A 46 -12.69 -10.87 -2.67
C TRP A 46 -12.53 -11.99 -3.70
N ALA A 47 -11.29 -12.33 -4.07
CA ALA A 47 -10.97 -13.47 -4.91
C ALA A 47 -11.43 -14.77 -4.24
N ASP A 48 -11.12 -14.97 -2.95
CA ASP A 48 -11.61 -16.12 -2.19
C ASP A 48 -13.14 -16.20 -2.17
N TYR A 49 -13.81 -15.06 -1.93
CA TYR A 49 -15.27 -15.00 -1.96
C TYR A 49 -15.82 -15.37 -3.33
N TYR A 50 -15.23 -14.88 -4.43
CA TYR A 50 -15.62 -15.26 -5.77
C TYR A 50 -15.44 -16.76 -6.02
N TYR A 51 -14.28 -17.32 -5.67
CA TYR A 51 -14.02 -18.76 -5.85
C TYR A 51 -15.00 -19.64 -5.06
N LEU A 52 -15.39 -19.21 -3.86
CA LEU A 52 -16.32 -19.96 -3.00
C LEU A 52 -17.80 -19.81 -3.41
N SER A 53 -18.18 -18.67 -4.00
CA SER A 53 -19.59 -18.34 -4.22
C SER A 53 -20.01 -18.32 -5.69
N GLY A 54 -19.07 -18.16 -6.63
CA GLY A 54 -19.36 -17.89 -8.04
C GLY A 54 -20.04 -16.54 -8.30
N ASP A 55 -20.02 -15.62 -7.33
CA ASP A 55 -20.69 -14.32 -7.43
C ASP A 55 -20.06 -13.44 -8.51
N LEU A 56 -20.71 -13.34 -9.66
CA LEU A 56 -20.22 -12.56 -10.80
C LEU A 56 -20.10 -11.07 -10.51
N ARG A 57 -20.81 -10.54 -9.49
CA ARG A 57 -20.60 -9.16 -9.04
C ARG A 57 -19.21 -8.99 -8.44
N ALA A 58 -18.75 -9.95 -7.65
CA ALA A 58 -17.39 -9.92 -7.11
C ALA A 58 -16.34 -9.92 -8.23
N LEU A 59 -16.53 -10.74 -9.28
CA LEU A 59 -15.65 -10.74 -10.45
C LEU A 59 -15.61 -9.38 -11.17
N GLN A 60 -16.76 -8.71 -11.31
CA GLN A 60 -16.82 -7.37 -11.90
C GLN A 60 -16.00 -6.37 -11.08
N VAL A 61 -16.20 -6.34 -9.76
CA VAL A 61 -15.49 -5.40 -8.88
C VAL A 61 -13.98 -5.72 -8.81
N LEU A 62 -13.61 -7.00 -8.84
CA LEU A 62 -12.20 -7.43 -8.96
C LEU A 62 -11.55 -6.83 -10.22
N ARG A 63 -12.24 -6.83 -11.36
CA ARG A 63 -11.72 -6.21 -12.59
C ARG A 63 -11.58 -4.69 -12.46
N GLU A 64 -12.54 -4.01 -11.83
CA GLU A 64 -12.45 -2.57 -11.53
C GLU A 64 -11.20 -2.27 -10.67
N ALA A 65 -10.97 -3.06 -9.61
CA ALA A 65 -9.78 -2.95 -8.77
C ALA A 65 -8.49 -3.24 -9.54
N GLY A 66 -8.52 -4.15 -10.52
CA GLY A 66 -7.40 -4.37 -11.43
C GLY A 66 -7.01 -3.15 -12.23
N ASP A 67 -7.99 -2.49 -12.85
CA ASP A 67 -7.73 -1.26 -13.58
C ASP A 67 -7.23 -0.14 -12.64
N PHE A 68 -7.68 -0.11 -11.39
CA PHE A 68 -7.12 0.76 -10.35
C PHE A 68 -5.63 0.46 -10.07
N PHE A 69 -5.24 -0.80 -9.85
CA PHE A 69 -3.84 -1.17 -9.61
C PHE A 69 -2.93 -0.93 -10.81
N LEU A 70 -3.42 -1.14 -12.04
CA LEU A 70 -2.68 -0.83 -13.27
C LEU A 70 -2.33 0.66 -13.37
N ARG A 71 -3.11 1.53 -12.73
CA ARG A 71 -2.88 2.98 -12.67
C ARG A 71 -2.01 3.42 -11.50
N TYR A 72 -1.66 2.55 -10.57
CA TYR A 72 -0.77 2.88 -9.46
C TYR A 72 0.57 3.40 -10.00
N ARG A 73 1.09 4.50 -9.45
CA ARG A 73 2.39 5.08 -9.83
C ARG A 73 3.15 5.46 -8.56
N TRP A 74 4.48 5.53 -8.67
CA TRP A 74 5.36 6.10 -7.67
C TRP A 74 6.24 7.17 -8.34
N SER A 75 6.87 8.01 -7.52
CA SER A 75 7.79 9.04 -7.98
C SER A 75 9.23 8.62 -7.69
N GLU A 76 10.17 9.08 -8.52
CA GLU A 76 11.62 9.02 -8.26
C GLU A 76 12.15 10.37 -7.73
N ASP A 77 11.28 11.36 -7.57
CA ASP A 77 11.59 12.63 -6.92
C ASP A 77 11.61 12.44 -5.38
N PRO A 78 12.78 12.57 -4.74
CA PRO A 78 12.99 12.21 -3.33
C PRO A 78 12.20 13.09 -2.34
N ARG A 79 11.62 14.20 -2.82
CA ARG A 79 10.70 15.03 -2.02
C ARG A 79 9.41 14.30 -1.65
N TYR A 80 9.04 13.27 -2.41
CA TYR A 80 7.82 12.50 -2.17
C TYR A 80 8.18 11.08 -1.74
N SER A 81 7.41 10.50 -0.83
CA SER A 81 7.52 9.07 -0.50
C SER A 81 6.29 8.31 -0.90
N PHE A 82 6.47 7.02 -1.19
CA PHE A 82 5.37 6.11 -1.38
C PHE A 82 5.32 5.05 -0.27
N SER A 83 4.12 4.52 -0.07
CA SER A 83 3.77 3.65 1.05
C SER A 83 4.08 2.20 0.72
N LEU A 84 4.78 1.52 1.65
CA LEU A 84 5.03 0.08 1.56
C LEU A 84 3.72 -0.72 1.45
N ARG A 85 2.70 -0.32 2.21
CA ARG A 85 1.37 -0.93 2.16
C ARG A 85 0.74 -0.79 0.78
N SER A 86 0.80 0.41 0.20
CA SER A 86 0.19 0.69 -1.10
C SER A 86 0.82 -0.14 -2.19
N ILE A 87 2.16 -0.10 -2.31
CA ILE A 87 2.86 -0.85 -3.35
C ILE A 87 2.78 -2.36 -3.12
N GLY A 88 2.79 -2.81 -1.86
CA GLY A 88 2.58 -4.22 -1.51
C GLY A 88 1.19 -4.74 -1.88
N ASN A 89 0.13 -3.99 -1.59
CA ASN A 89 -1.23 -4.35 -2.01
C ASN A 89 -1.38 -4.30 -3.54
N THR A 90 -0.76 -3.34 -4.21
CA THR A 90 -0.73 -3.29 -5.68
C THR A 90 -0.09 -4.56 -6.26
N LEU A 91 1.08 -4.96 -5.77
CA LEU A 91 1.73 -6.20 -6.22
C LEU A 91 0.81 -7.41 -6.02
N ARG A 92 0.29 -7.59 -4.81
CA ARG A 92 -0.60 -8.71 -4.49
C ARG A 92 -1.82 -8.70 -5.39
N GLY A 93 -2.51 -7.57 -5.49
CA GLY A 93 -3.73 -7.44 -6.26
C GLY A 93 -3.54 -7.80 -7.73
N LEU A 94 -2.47 -7.31 -8.35
CA LEU A 94 -2.12 -7.66 -9.73
C LEU A 94 -1.89 -9.18 -9.88
N LEU A 95 -1.20 -9.83 -8.96
CA LEU A 95 -0.94 -11.27 -9.03
C LEU A 95 -2.21 -12.11 -8.84
N TYR A 96 -3.10 -11.72 -7.93
CA TYR A 96 -4.41 -12.36 -7.79
C TYR A 96 -5.26 -12.21 -9.06
N LEU A 97 -5.22 -11.03 -9.69
CA LEU A 97 -5.96 -10.81 -10.92
C LEU A 97 -5.39 -11.58 -12.10
N TYR A 98 -4.06 -11.69 -12.20
CA TYR A 98 -3.43 -12.55 -13.19
C TYR A 98 -3.88 -14.01 -13.03
N GLU A 99 -3.84 -14.56 -11.82
CA GLU A 99 -4.30 -15.92 -11.56
C GLU A 99 -5.79 -16.12 -11.86
N LEU A 100 -6.61 -15.12 -11.52
CA LEU A 100 -8.06 -15.17 -11.72
C LEU A 100 -8.47 -15.08 -13.19
N THR A 101 -7.75 -14.27 -13.98
CA THR A 101 -8.19 -13.87 -15.34
C THR A 101 -7.32 -14.44 -16.45
N GLY A 102 -6.06 -14.80 -16.17
CA GLY A 102 -5.05 -15.14 -17.17
C GLY A 102 -4.59 -13.96 -18.02
N GLU A 103 -4.92 -12.71 -17.66
CA GLU A 103 -4.56 -11.54 -18.46
C GLU A 103 -3.11 -11.08 -18.18
N ASP A 104 -2.22 -11.25 -19.16
CA ASP A 104 -0.77 -10.95 -19.05
C ASP A 104 -0.45 -9.52 -18.59
N ARG A 105 -1.32 -8.55 -18.88
CA ARG A 105 -1.14 -7.14 -18.47
C ARG A 105 -0.94 -6.99 -16.96
N PHE A 106 -1.55 -7.87 -16.17
CA PHE A 106 -1.42 -7.82 -14.71
C PHE A 106 -0.07 -8.35 -14.26
N LEU A 107 0.42 -9.43 -14.86
CA LEU A 107 1.75 -9.97 -14.55
C LEU A 107 2.86 -9.00 -14.98
N GLN A 108 2.78 -8.45 -16.19
CA GLN A 108 3.73 -7.44 -16.69
C GLN A 108 3.83 -6.26 -15.74
N ARG A 109 2.68 -5.73 -15.29
CA ARG A 109 2.68 -4.63 -14.31
C ARG A 109 3.19 -5.07 -12.93
N ALA A 110 2.90 -6.30 -12.51
CA ALA A 110 3.39 -6.84 -11.24
C ALA A 110 4.93 -6.92 -11.23
N GLU A 111 5.55 -7.28 -12.36
CA GLU A 111 7.01 -7.28 -12.49
C GLU A 111 7.59 -5.87 -12.33
N GLU A 112 7.03 -4.86 -13.00
CA GLU A 112 7.47 -3.47 -12.84
C GLU A 112 7.35 -2.98 -11.38
N VAL A 113 6.28 -3.37 -10.70
CA VAL A 113 6.06 -3.07 -9.28
C VAL A 113 7.06 -3.80 -8.39
N TYR A 114 7.36 -5.06 -8.71
CA TYR A 114 8.37 -5.85 -8.00
C TYR A 114 9.76 -5.22 -8.10
N GLU A 115 10.18 -4.73 -9.27
CA GLU A 115 11.49 -4.09 -9.42
C GLU A 115 11.65 -2.88 -8.48
N ALA A 116 10.60 -2.08 -8.30
CA ALA A 116 10.59 -0.99 -7.33
C ALA A 116 10.65 -1.48 -5.88
N ILE A 117 9.94 -2.58 -5.56
CA ILE A 117 9.98 -3.20 -4.23
C ILE A 117 11.38 -3.73 -3.91
N ALA A 118 11.99 -4.47 -4.84
CA ALA A 118 13.30 -5.08 -4.67
C ALA A 118 14.38 -4.00 -4.45
N ARG A 119 14.36 -2.90 -5.23
CA ARG A 119 15.23 -1.74 -5.06
C ARG A 119 15.04 -1.02 -3.71
N GLY A 120 13.85 -1.12 -3.13
CA GLY A 120 13.49 -0.51 -1.86
C GLY A 120 13.89 -1.31 -0.62
N GLN A 121 14.33 -2.56 -0.77
CA GLN A 121 14.73 -3.38 0.36
C GLN A 121 16.05 -2.86 0.94
N ASN A 122 16.09 -2.70 2.26
CA ASN A 122 17.30 -2.38 3.00
C ASN A 122 18.24 -3.59 3.04
N GLU A 123 19.52 -3.36 3.33
CA GLU A 123 20.53 -4.42 3.46
C GLU A 123 20.15 -5.48 4.50
N ASP A 124 19.50 -5.07 5.60
CA ASP A 124 19.03 -5.96 6.66
C ASP A 124 17.75 -6.74 6.31
N GLY A 125 17.27 -6.65 5.06
CA GLY A 125 16.07 -7.33 4.58
C GLY A 125 14.75 -6.59 4.86
N SER A 126 14.79 -5.47 5.60
CA SER A 126 13.60 -4.69 5.94
C SER A 126 13.17 -3.71 4.83
N TRP A 127 12.00 -3.11 5.01
CA TRP A 127 11.59 -1.90 4.30
C TRP A 127 11.13 -0.85 5.30
N HIS A 128 11.30 0.42 4.92
CA HIS A 128 10.65 1.51 5.62
C HIS A 128 9.17 1.54 5.29
N LYS A 129 8.36 1.89 6.27
CA LYS A 129 6.92 2.13 6.11
C LYS A 129 6.61 3.06 4.94
N ARG A 130 7.41 4.11 4.82
CA ARG A 130 7.47 5.02 3.67
C ARG A 130 8.91 4.98 3.19
N PHE A 131 9.12 4.57 1.95
CA PHE A 131 10.46 4.46 1.40
C PHE A 131 10.59 5.22 0.09
N HIS A 132 11.84 5.43 -0.29
CA HIS A 132 12.24 5.99 -1.56
C HIS A 132 13.29 5.10 -2.21
N ILE A 133 13.37 5.11 -3.54
CA ILE A 133 14.26 4.21 -4.30
C ILE A 133 15.37 4.94 -5.05
N SER A 134 15.35 6.28 -5.05
CA SER A 134 16.42 7.12 -5.61
C SER A 134 17.44 7.63 -4.58
N THR A 135 17.15 7.46 -3.28
CA THR A 135 18.07 7.83 -2.19
C THR A 135 18.86 6.61 -1.71
N GLU A 136 20.05 6.86 -1.15
CA GLU A 136 20.93 5.82 -0.63
C GLU A 136 20.33 5.14 0.60
N ASP A 137 19.80 5.94 1.54
CA ASP A 137 19.19 5.49 2.80
C ASP A 137 17.75 4.95 2.67
N LYS A 138 17.21 4.99 1.43
CA LYS A 138 15.84 4.62 1.09
C LYS A 138 14.78 5.48 1.78
N LEU A 139 15.14 6.67 2.24
CA LEU A 139 14.21 7.61 2.87
C LEU A 139 13.85 8.76 1.92
N PRO A 140 12.66 9.36 2.07
CA PRO A 140 12.36 10.64 1.44
C PRO A 140 13.07 11.80 2.13
N ASP A 141 13.25 12.90 1.41
CA ASP A 141 13.80 14.16 1.94
C ASP A 141 12.90 14.77 3.04
N GLN A 142 11.61 14.42 3.04
CA GLN A 142 10.65 14.88 4.05
C GLN A 142 10.54 13.86 5.20
N ALA A 143 11.18 14.18 6.32
CA ALA A 143 11.03 13.47 7.59
C ALA A 143 9.66 13.75 8.24
N PRO A 144 9.18 12.81 9.06
CA PRO A 144 8.02 11.98 8.83
C PRO A 144 6.72 12.76 9.06
N TYR A 145 6.13 13.28 7.99
CA TYR A 145 4.75 13.76 8.05
C TYR A 145 3.80 12.57 7.88
N GLY A 146 3.20 12.19 9.01
CA GLY A 146 1.93 11.50 9.13
C GLY A 146 1.83 10.06 8.62
N MET A 147 0.90 9.32 9.22
CA MET A 147 0.27 8.17 8.57
C MET A 147 -0.36 8.66 7.26
N ALA A 148 0.39 8.54 6.17
CA ALA A 148 0.01 8.84 4.79
C ALA A 148 -0.43 10.30 4.52
N THR A 149 -0.07 10.88 3.38
CA THR A 149 -1.03 11.22 2.31
C THR A 149 -2.31 10.36 2.27
N GLU A 150 -3.04 10.34 3.37
CA GLU A 150 -4.42 9.90 3.43
C GLU A 150 -5.09 10.88 4.42
N GLY A 151 -5.94 11.79 3.94
CA GLY A 151 -6.70 12.79 4.76
C GLY A 151 -5.90 13.97 5.32
N THR A 152 -6.21 14.40 6.56
CA THR A 152 -5.84 15.70 7.18
C THR A 152 -4.35 16.08 7.07
N THR A 153 -3.45 15.08 6.98
CA THR A 153 -2.02 15.28 6.73
C THR A 153 -1.74 15.96 5.40
N LEU A 154 -2.50 15.65 4.34
CA LEU A 154 -2.30 16.19 2.99
C LEU A 154 -2.56 17.70 2.93
N ALA A 155 -3.57 18.20 3.65
CA ALA A 155 -3.86 19.65 3.69
C ALA A 155 -2.73 20.44 4.35
N VAL A 156 -2.09 19.87 5.38
CA VAL A 156 -0.91 20.44 6.02
C VAL A 156 0.32 20.35 5.10
N GLU A 157 0.54 19.20 4.46
CA GLU A 157 1.64 18.98 3.50
C GLU A 157 1.54 19.92 2.29
N MET A 158 0.32 20.18 1.80
CA MET A 158 0.03 21.12 0.71
C MET A 158 -0.02 22.58 1.17
N GLN A 159 0.23 22.86 2.45
CA GLN A 159 0.16 24.20 3.03
C GLN A 159 -1.20 24.90 2.87
N THR A 160 -2.27 24.13 2.73
CA THR A 160 -3.65 24.63 2.64
C THR A 160 -4.34 24.67 4.00
N ALA A 161 -3.76 24.03 5.02
CA ALA A 161 -4.17 24.13 6.43
C ALA A 161 -2.93 24.20 7.34
N ALA A 162 -3.07 24.88 8.48
CA ALA A 162 -2.02 24.86 9.52
C ALA A 162 -2.02 23.49 10.22
N PRO A 163 -0.85 22.94 10.61
CA PRO A 163 -0.80 21.83 11.53
C PRO A 163 -1.42 22.23 12.87
N PHE A 164 -2.01 21.28 13.59
CA PHE A 164 -2.39 21.49 14.99
C PHE A 164 -1.17 21.94 15.81
N SER A 165 -1.41 22.91 16.69
CA SER A 165 -0.45 23.31 17.71
C SER A 165 -0.30 22.21 18.77
N ASP A 166 0.81 22.27 19.52
CA ASP A 166 1.04 21.34 20.64
C ASP A 166 -0.05 21.47 21.72
N GLU A 167 -0.60 22.68 21.91
CA GLU A 167 -1.70 22.97 22.84
C GLU A 167 -3.00 22.29 22.39
N GLU A 168 -3.38 22.43 21.12
CA GLU A 168 -4.55 21.77 20.54
C GLU A 168 -4.42 20.24 20.63
N TYR A 169 -3.24 19.69 20.30
CA TYR A 169 -2.98 18.25 20.45
C TYR A 169 -3.13 17.76 21.89
N THR A 170 -2.63 18.53 22.86
CA THR A 170 -2.70 18.15 24.28
C THR A 170 -4.14 18.28 24.81
N ALA A 171 -4.91 19.25 24.33
CA ALA A 171 -6.30 19.47 24.68
C ALA A 171 -7.26 18.38 24.19
N LEU A 172 -6.91 17.67 23.09
CA LEU A 172 -7.69 16.54 22.56
C LEU A 172 -7.71 15.30 23.49
N GLY A 173 -6.89 15.29 24.54
CA GLY A 173 -6.89 14.25 25.57
C GLY A 173 -6.07 13.03 25.17
N GLY A 174 -5.08 12.69 26.00
CA GLY A 174 -4.25 11.50 25.85
C GLY A 174 -3.24 11.35 27.00
N THR A 175 -2.70 10.15 27.19
CA THR A 175 -1.64 9.85 28.17
C THR A 175 -0.24 10.24 27.69
N PHE A 176 -0.12 10.75 26.45
CA PHE A 176 1.16 11.07 25.82
C PHE A 176 1.61 12.49 26.18
N THR A 177 2.60 12.62 27.06
CA THR A 177 3.17 13.90 27.50
C THR A 177 4.30 14.42 26.61
N LYS A 178 4.68 13.66 25.56
CA LYS A 178 5.75 14.00 24.62
C LYS A 178 5.30 13.76 23.19
N LEU A 179 5.12 14.84 22.43
CA LEU A 179 4.84 14.80 20.99
C LEU A 179 6.12 14.46 20.23
N ARG A 180 6.12 13.34 19.51
CA ARG A 180 7.22 12.96 18.59
C ARG A 180 6.88 13.45 17.19
N ARG A 181 7.48 14.57 16.78
CA ARG A 181 7.35 15.13 15.42
C ARG A 181 8.20 14.37 14.39
N VAL A 182 9.24 13.67 14.85
CA VAL A 182 10.09 12.81 14.04
C VAL A 182 10.15 11.43 14.69
N LEU A 183 9.68 10.40 13.99
CA LEU A 183 9.80 9.01 14.40
C LEU A 183 11.26 8.55 14.19
N PRO A 184 11.91 7.94 15.21
CA PRO A 184 13.22 7.31 15.03
C PRO A 184 13.20 6.30 13.88
N TYR A 185 14.29 6.22 13.12
CA TYR A 185 14.41 5.33 11.97
C TYR A 185 14.11 3.86 12.30
N SER A 186 14.57 3.37 13.45
CA SER A 186 14.29 2.02 13.94
C SER A 186 12.79 1.75 14.16
N GLU A 187 11.99 2.79 14.40
CA GLU A 187 10.53 2.71 14.57
C GLU A 187 9.77 2.84 13.25
N GLN A 188 10.45 3.12 12.13
CA GLN A 188 9.84 3.25 10.80
C GLN A 188 9.88 1.95 9.98
N LYS A 189 10.63 0.94 10.43
CA LYS A 189 10.79 -0.35 9.72
C LYS A 189 9.62 -1.30 9.97
N GLY A 190 9.34 -2.16 9.00
CA GLY A 190 8.53 -3.35 9.20
C GLY A 190 7.03 -3.17 9.22
N TYR A 191 6.53 -1.94 9.10
CA TYR A 191 5.10 -1.69 9.09
C TYR A 191 4.49 -2.40 7.87
N GLN A 192 3.73 -3.48 8.15
CA GLN A 192 2.96 -4.24 7.16
C GLN A 192 3.78 -5.02 6.11
N THR A 193 5.05 -5.29 6.38
CA THR A 193 5.91 -6.17 5.56
C THR A 193 5.27 -7.55 5.34
N HIS A 194 4.49 -8.05 6.29
CA HIS A 194 3.78 -9.32 6.17
C HIS A 194 2.82 -9.40 4.97
N TYR A 195 2.16 -8.30 4.58
CA TYR A 195 1.34 -8.31 3.36
C TYR A 195 2.23 -8.46 2.13
N LEU A 196 3.32 -7.68 2.07
CA LEU A 196 4.26 -7.75 0.95
C LEU A 196 4.84 -9.17 0.78
N MET A 197 5.20 -9.83 1.87
CA MET A 197 5.74 -11.20 1.84
C MET A 197 4.80 -12.19 1.13
N VAL A 198 3.47 -12.06 1.32
CA VAL A 198 2.49 -12.87 0.57
C VAL A 198 2.56 -12.60 -0.94
N GLY A 199 2.76 -11.33 -1.34
CA GLY A 199 2.90 -10.97 -2.75
C GLY A 199 4.19 -11.49 -3.38
N LEU A 200 5.32 -11.37 -2.69
CA LEU A 200 6.63 -11.88 -3.14
C LEU A 200 6.61 -13.40 -3.31
N GLU A 201 6.05 -14.10 -2.33
CA GLU A 201 5.93 -15.56 -2.36
C GLU A 201 5.07 -16.01 -3.54
N LYS A 202 3.95 -15.33 -3.77
CA LYS A 202 3.07 -15.59 -4.91
C LYS A 202 3.76 -15.32 -6.26
N LEU A 203 4.50 -14.22 -6.38
CA LEU A 203 5.26 -13.92 -7.59
C LEU A 203 6.31 -14.99 -7.87
N HIS A 204 7.06 -15.41 -6.85
CA HIS A 204 8.03 -16.49 -7.00
C HIS A 204 7.34 -17.79 -7.45
N ARG A 205 6.23 -18.20 -6.83
CA ARG A 205 5.47 -19.38 -7.27
C ARG A 205 5.00 -19.33 -8.72
N LEU A 206 4.57 -18.15 -9.18
CA LEU A 206 4.06 -17.96 -10.54
C LEU A 206 5.18 -17.93 -11.59
N THR A 207 6.39 -17.51 -11.23
CA THR A 207 7.47 -17.23 -12.18
C THR A 207 8.68 -18.14 -12.06
N GLY A 208 8.89 -18.77 -10.91
CA GLY A 208 10.09 -19.56 -10.60
C GLY A 208 11.37 -18.73 -10.47
N ARG A 209 11.28 -17.40 -10.36
CA ARG A 209 12.42 -16.47 -10.30
C ARG A 209 13.14 -16.57 -8.94
N ASP A 210 14.41 -16.97 -8.95
CA ASP A 210 15.22 -17.15 -7.73
C ASP A 210 15.49 -15.83 -7.02
N GLU A 211 15.68 -14.73 -7.75
CA GLU A 211 15.93 -13.41 -7.17
C GLU A 211 14.72 -12.90 -6.36
N VAL A 212 13.49 -13.32 -6.73
CA VAL A 212 12.28 -13.00 -5.95
C VAL A 212 12.30 -13.78 -4.63
N ALA A 213 12.74 -15.04 -4.67
CA ALA A 213 12.89 -15.85 -3.46
C ALA A 213 13.95 -15.28 -2.53
N GLU A 214 15.07 -14.77 -3.05
CA GLU A 214 16.10 -14.11 -2.24
C GLU A 214 15.57 -12.88 -1.51
N VAL A 215 14.83 -12.00 -2.22
CA VAL A 215 14.17 -10.83 -1.61
C VAL A 215 13.18 -11.25 -0.51
N TYR A 216 12.40 -12.30 -0.76
CA TYR A 216 11.46 -12.88 0.22
C TYR A 216 12.18 -13.46 1.44
N VAL A 217 13.24 -14.24 1.27
CA VAL A 217 13.98 -14.88 2.38
C VAL A 217 14.59 -13.81 3.28
N ARG A 218 15.23 -12.78 2.72
CA ARG A 218 15.75 -11.64 3.51
C ARG A 218 14.64 -10.96 4.32
N ALA A 219 13.45 -10.82 3.73
CA ALA A 219 12.30 -10.26 4.43
C ALA A 219 11.87 -11.13 5.62
N VAL A 220 11.82 -12.45 5.42
CA VAL A 220 11.45 -13.42 6.45
C VAL A 220 12.49 -13.45 7.57
N ASP A 221 13.77 -13.48 7.23
CA ASP A 221 14.86 -13.49 8.20
C ASP A 221 14.77 -12.25 9.08
N TRP A 222 14.62 -11.07 8.49
CA TRP A 222 14.40 -9.84 9.23
C TRP A 222 13.15 -9.91 10.13
N PHE A 223 12.02 -10.32 9.57
CA PHE A 223 10.72 -10.35 10.26
C PHE A 223 10.71 -11.33 11.44
N CYS A 224 11.43 -12.44 11.34
CA CYS A 224 11.55 -13.47 12.35
C CYS A 224 12.67 -13.19 13.38
N GLY A 225 13.33 -12.03 13.31
CA GLY A 225 14.41 -11.66 14.23
C GLY A 225 15.75 -12.33 13.93
N GLY A 226 15.91 -12.88 12.73
CA GLY A 226 17.20 -13.25 12.17
C GLY A 226 18.10 -12.03 12.07
N LYS A 227 19.39 -12.21 12.36
CA LYS A 227 20.40 -11.20 12.03
C LYS A 227 20.58 -11.29 10.52
N GLY A 228 20.08 -10.30 9.78
CA GLY A 228 20.37 -10.14 8.35
C GLY A 228 21.87 -10.16 8.06
#